data_AF-A0A965C7E8-F1
#
_entry.id   AF-A0A965C7E8-F1
#
_cell.length_a   1.000
_cell.length_b   1.000
_cell.length_c   1.000
_cell.angle_alpha   90.00
_cell.angle_beta   90.00
_cell.angle_gamma   90.00
#
_symmetry.space_group_name_H-M   'P 1'
#
loop_
_entity.id
_entity.type
_entity.pdbx_description
1 polymer ?
#
loop_
_entity_poly.entity_id
_entity_poly.type
_entity_poly.pdbx_seq_one_letter_code
_entity_poly.pdbx_strand_id
1 'polypeptide(L)'
;LSKALLQEAGVQLPLHLVYKTSTDAQRVRLATIMQAQMAEAGIALEIKSLDWGTFFEDVKQGHFQLFGLTWVGINTPDIYAKAFGSDNAPPKGFNRGHFSDAQLDHLLAKQDWKAATNYIHQQLPYLPLWYEGQFAATRSDISQYAPKADGNWDDLATVVHTTSTKVH
;
A
#
# COMPACT_ATOMS: atom_id res chain seq x y z
N LEU A 1 19.82 3.40 -16.19
CA LEU A 1 20.12 2.60 -14.99
C LEU A 1 19.19 1.40 -14.86
N SER A 2 17.87 1.57 -14.73
CA SER A 2 16.91 0.46 -14.50
C SER A 2 16.96 -0.67 -15.53
N LYS A 3 17.04 -0.35 -16.83
CA LYS A 3 17.19 -1.35 -17.89
C LYS A 3 18.48 -2.18 -17.77
N ALA A 4 19.59 -1.53 -17.38
CA ALA A 4 20.87 -2.22 -17.18
C ALA A 4 20.80 -3.20 -16.01
N LEU A 5 20.19 -2.79 -14.89
CA LEU A 5 19.98 -3.67 -13.74
C LEU A 5 19.14 -4.91 -14.10
N LEU A 6 18.11 -4.76 -14.93
CA LEU A 6 17.33 -5.91 -15.42
C LEU A 6 18.18 -6.86 -16.27
N GLN A 7 19.03 -6.33 -17.14
CA GLN A 7 19.93 -7.14 -17.96
C GLN A 7 21.02 -7.83 -17.14
N GLU A 8 21.60 -7.14 -16.15
CA GLU A 8 22.58 -7.70 -15.19
C GLU A 8 21.96 -8.82 -14.35
N ALA A 9 20.68 -8.69 -14.01
CA ALA A 9 19.90 -9.75 -13.34
C ALA A 9 19.50 -10.91 -14.28
N GLY A 10 19.88 -10.86 -15.57
CA GLY A 10 19.57 -11.90 -16.56
C GLY A 10 18.12 -11.90 -17.04
N VAL A 11 17.37 -10.82 -16.84
CA VAL A 11 15.98 -10.70 -17.27
C VAL A 11 15.93 -10.48 -18.79
N GLN A 12 15.16 -11.32 -19.48
CA GLN A 12 14.88 -11.13 -20.90
C GLN A 12 13.89 -9.97 -21.09
N LEU A 13 14.24 -9.04 -22.00
CA LEU A 13 13.43 -7.87 -22.32
C LEU A 13 12.77 -8.01 -23.71
N PRO A 14 11.54 -7.49 -23.90
CA PRO A 14 10.73 -6.83 -22.87
C PRO A 14 10.17 -7.81 -21.84
N LEU A 15 10.20 -7.41 -20.56
CA LEU A 15 9.58 -8.18 -19.48
C LEU A 15 8.07 -7.89 -19.49
N HIS A 16 7.26 -8.91 -19.77
CA HIS A 16 5.81 -8.78 -19.78
C HIS A 16 5.22 -9.07 -18.40
N LEU A 17 4.47 -8.13 -17.83
CA LEU A 17 3.79 -8.30 -16.55
C LEU A 17 2.37 -7.72 -16.60
N VAL A 18 1.46 -8.32 -15.84
CA VAL A 18 0.10 -7.84 -15.62
C VAL A 18 0.06 -7.02 -14.34
N TYR A 19 -0.33 -5.74 -14.48
CA TYR A 19 -0.67 -4.84 -13.38
C TYR A 19 -2.17 -4.95 -13.11
N LYS A 20 -2.55 -5.60 -12.01
CA LYS A 20 -3.95 -5.66 -11.54
C LYS A 20 -4.30 -4.43 -10.71
N THR A 21 -5.47 -3.87 -10.97
CA THR A 21 -5.99 -2.70 -10.22
C THR A 21 -7.52 -2.72 -10.17
N SER A 22 -8.11 -1.88 -9.33
CA SER A 22 -9.56 -1.67 -9.32
C SER A 22 -10.02 -0.78 -10.48
N THR A 23 -11.29 -0.82 -10.85
CA THR A 23 -11.94 0.10 -11.81
C THR A 23 -12.02 1.56 -11.36
N ASP A 24 -11.56 1.89 -10.15
CA ASP A 24 -11.43 3.28 -9.71
C ASP A 24 -10.56 4.11 -10.67
N ALA A 25 -11.07 5.28 -11.08
CA ALA A 25 -10.43 6.11 -12.09
C ALA A 25 -9.06 6.65 -11.66
N GLN A 26 -8.84 6.90 -10.37
CA GLN A 26 -7.54 7.34 -9.86
C GLN A 26 -6.53 6.19 -9.90
N ARG A 27 -6.96 4.97 -9.52
CA ARG A 27 -6.12 3.77 -9.57
C ARG A 27 -5.75 3.37 -11.00
N VAL A 28 -6.66 3.50 -11.95
CA VAL A 28 -6.36 3.27 -13.39
C VAL A 28 -5.39 4.32 -13.93
N ARG A 29 -5.56 5.59 -13.57
CA ARG A 29 -4.63 6.66 -13.95
C ARG A 29 -3.22 6.40 -13.42
N LEU A 30 -3.10 5.98 -12.15
CA LEU A 30 -1.81 5.58 -11.57
C LEU A 30 -1.18 4.42 -12.35
N ALA A 31 -1.95 3.37 -12.64
CA ALA A 31 -1.45 2.22 -13.40
C ALA A 31 -0.95 2.63 -14.80
N THR A 32 -1.61 3.61 -15.43
CA THR A 32 -1.20 4.17 -16.73
C THR A 32 0.13 4.93 -16.63
N ILE A 33 0.34 5.71 -15.55
CA ILE A 33 1.62 6.37 -15.29
C ILE A 33 2.72 5.33 -15.09
N MET A 34 2.45 4.28 -14.30
CA MET A 34 3.39 3.18 -14.08
C MET A 34 3.74 2.45 -15.38
N GLN A 35 2.74 2.16 -16.22
CA GLN A 35 2.94 1.56 -17.54
C GLN A 35 3.91 2.39 -18.38
N ALA A 36 3.74 3.71 -18.44
CA ALA A 36 4.63 4.60 -19.19
C ALA A 36 6.06 4.61 -18.62
N GLN A 37 6.21 4.76 -17.29
CA GLN A 37 7.51 4.82 -16.63
C GLN A 37 8.28 3.49 -16.73
N MET A 38 7.58 2.36 -16.61
CA MET A 38 8.20 1.03 -16.66
C MET A 38 8.57 0.61 -18.09
N ALA A 39 7.87 1.13 -19.11
CA ALA A 39 8.22 0.90 -20.52
C ALA A 39 9.65 1.40 -20.84
N GLU A 40 10.10 2.51 -20.26
CA GLU A 40 11.46 3.02 -20.42
C GLU A 40 12.54 2.05 -19.89
N ALA A 41 12.19 1.25 -18.87
CA ALA A 41 13.05 0.20 -18.34
C ALA A 41 13.01 -1.10 -19.17
N GLY A 42 12.10 -1.22 -20.13
CA GLY A 42 11.86 -2.44 -20.91
C GLY A 42 10.84 -3.39 -20.29
N ILE A 43 9.98 -2.90 -19.40
CA ILE A 43 8.88 -3.68 -18.82
C ILE A 43 7.58 -3.30 -19.55
N ALA A 44 6.97 -4.27 -20.23
CA ALA A 44 5.69 -4.12 -20.90
C ALA A 44 4.56 -4.49 -19.94
N LEU A 45 3.96 -3.47 -19.30
CA LEU A 45 2.82 -3.66 -18.40
C LEU A 45 1.50 -3.77 -19.17
N GLU A 46 0.76 -4.86 -18.93
CA GLU A 46 -0.66 -4.98 -19.26
C GLU A 46 -1.51 -4.54 -18.07
N ILE A 47 -2.37 -3.54 -18.24
CA ILE A 47 -3.26 -3.09 -17.16
C ILE A 47 -4.54 -3.92 -17.19
N LYS A 48 -4.84 -4.59 -16.07
CA LYS A 48 -6.07 -5.34 -15.86
C LYS A 48 -6.89 -4.72 -14.73
N SER A 49 -7.93 -3.96 -15.09
CA SER A 49 -8.88 -3.38 -14.14
C SER A 49 -10.02 -4.33 -13.84
N LEU A 50 -10.34 -4.52 -12.57
CA LEU A 50 -11.43 -5.38 -12.09
C LEU A 50 -12.30 -4.59 -11.10
N ASP A 51 -13.55 -5.00 -10.88
CA ASP A 51 -14.32 -4.46 -9.76
C ASP A 51 -13.57 -4.73 -8.43
N TRP A 52 -13.83 -3.92 -7.40
CA TRP A 52 -13.09 -4.01 -6.13
C TRP A 52 -13.13 -5.40 -5.49
N GLY A 53 -14.29 -6.07 -5.53
CA GLY A 53 -14.46 -7.39 -4.92
C GLY A 53 -13.57 -8.44 -5.59
N THR A 54 -13.65 -8.50 -6.92
CA THR A 54 -12.83 -9.43 -7.72
C THR A 54 -11.34 -9.10 -7.61
N PHE A 55 -10.97 -7.81 -7.71
CA PHE A 55 -9.57 -7.38 -7.56
C PHE A 55 -8.99 -7.79 -6.21
N PHE A 56 -9.70 -7.47 -5.13
CA PHE A 56 -9.20 -7.72 -3.79
C PHE A 56 -9.16 -9.21 -3.45
N GLU A 57 -10.10 -10.01 -3.98
CA GLU A 57 -10.04 -11.46 -3.84
C GLU A 57 -8.84 -12.05 -4.59
N ASP A 58 -8.54 -11.57 -5.81
CA ASP A 58 -7.32 -11.97 -6.52
C ASP A 58 -6.05 -11.65 -5.72
N VAL A 59 -5.96 -10.47 -5.10
CA VAL A 59 -4.86 -10.12 -4.19
C VAL A 59 -4.83 -11.08 -3.01
N LYS A 60 -5.99 -11.41 -2.42
CA LYS A 60 -6.05 -12.29 -1.27
C LYS A 60 -5.55 -13.71 -1.56
N GLN A 61 -5.85 -14.21 -2.76
CA GLN A 61 -5.45 -15.52 -3.22
C GLN A 61 -4.02 -15.57 -3.80
N GLY A 62 -3.34 -14.43 -3.93
CA GLY A 62 -2.01 -14.38 -4.56
C GLY A 62 -2.06 -14.47 -6.09
N HIS A 63 -3.23 -14.27 -6.70
CA HIS A 63 -3.43 -14.34 -8.14
C HIS A 63 -3.02 -13.03 -8.81
N PHE A 64 -1.75 -12.66 -8.79
CA PHE A 64 -1.27 -11.44 -9.46
C PHE A 64 0.21 -11.55 -9.82
N GLN A 65 0.68 -10.63 -10.66
CA GLN A 65 2.11 -10.41 -10.89
C GLN A 65 2.55 -9.07 -10.31
N LEU A 66 1.74 -8.03 -10.54
CA LEU A 66 1.91 -6.71 -9.94
C LEU A 66 0.52 -6.15 -9.56
N PHE A 67 0.45 -5.42 -8.45
CA PHE A 67 -0.75 -4.71 -8.03
C PHE A 67 -0.39 -3.46 -7.23
N GLY A 68 -1.34 -2.54 -7.09
CA GLY A 68 -1.22 -1.38 -6.21
C GLY A 68 -2.34 -1.37 -5.16
N LEU A 69 -1.96 -1.15 -3.90
CA LEU A 69 -2.89 -0.93 -2.79
C LEU A 69 -2.36 0.18 -1.86
N THR A 70 -3.25 0.71 -1.04
CA THR A 70 -2.91 1.62 0.05
C THR A 70 -2.88 0.84 1.37
N TRP A 71 -1.89 1.09 2.21
CA TRP A 71 -1.85 0.60 3.59
C TRP A 71 -2.61 1.56 4.50
N VAL A 72 -3.46 1.03 5.38
CA VAL A 72 -4.02 1.82 6.48
C VAL A 72 -2.96 2.05 7.57
N GLY A 73 -3.12 3.11 8.36
CA GLY A 73 -2.20 3.46 9.44
C GLY A 73 -1.91 2.28 10.36
N ILE A 74 -0.62 2.02 10.60
CA ILE A 74 -0.15 0.95 11.49
C ILE A 74 -0.02 1.54 12.90
N ASN A 75 -0.95 1.16 13.78
CA ASN A 75 -0.95 1.63 15.17
C ASN A 75 -0.17 0.68 16.10
N THR A 76 0.04 -0.56 15.70
CA THR A 76 0.75 -1.58 16.49
C THR A 76 1.70 -2.41 15.62
N PRO A 77 2.89 -2.76 16.13
CA PRO A 77 3.91 -3.44 15.33
C PRO A 77 3.61 -4.92 15.05
N ASP A 78 2.62 -5.53 15.70
CA ASP A 78 2.23 -6.93 15.46
C ASP A 78 1.74 -7.17 14.02
N ILE A 79 1.28 -6.12 13.32
CA ILE A 79 0.89 -6.21 11.92
C ILE A 79 2.06 -6.65 11.03
N TYR A 80 3.31 -6.31 11.37
CA TYR A 80 4.48 -6.70 10.59
C TYR A 80 4.64 -8.23 10.55
N ALA A 81 4.31 -8.93 11.63
CA ALA A 81 4.34 -10.39 11.66
C ALA A 81 3.30 -10.99 10.70
N LYS A 82 2.08 -10.43 10.67
CA LYS A 82 1.00 -10.89 9.79
C LYS A 82 1.27 -10.54 8.31
N ALA A 83 1.90 -9.40 8.07
CA ALA A 83 2.12 -8.83 6.75
C ALA A 83 3.39 -9.35 6.04
N PHE A 84 4.38 -9.82 6.80
CA PHE A 84 5.69 -10.19 6.24
C PHE A 84 6.25 -11.53 6.72
N GLY A 85 5.64 -12.17 7.73
CA GLY A 85 6.07 -13.50 8.15
C GLY A 85 5.83 -14.54 7.06
N SER A 86 6.79 -15.45 6.86
CA SER A 86 6.73 -16.46 5.78
C SER A 86 5.48 -17.34 5.84
N ASP A 87 5.03 -17.69 7.06
CA ASP A 87 3.84 -18.54 7.28
C ASP A 87 2.51 -17.83 6.97
N ASN A 88 2.54 -16.51 6.73
CA ASN A 88 1.36 -15.69 6.46
C ASN A 88 1.12 -15.44 4.96
N ALA A 89 1.75 -16.20 4.07
CA ALA A 89 1.50 -16.08 2.64
C ALA A 89 0.03 -16.45 2.26
N PRO A 90 -0.48 -15.94 1.13
CA PRO A 90 -1.74 -16.40 0.55
C PRO A 90 -1.82 -17.93 0.44
N PRO A 91 -3.03 -18.50 0.61
CA PRO A 91 -4.31 -17.81 0.82
C PRO A 91 -4.62 -17.49 2.29
N LYS A 92 -3.72 -17.83 3.23
CA LYS A 92 -4.05 -17.90 4.67
C LYS A 92 -3.74 -16.63 5.45
N GLY A 93 -2.80 -15.80 5.01
CA GLY A 93 -2.39 -14.60 5.75
C GLY A 93 -2.30 -13.33 4.91
N PHE A 94 -1.68 -12.29 5.49
CA PHE A 94 -1.60 -10.95 4.92
C PHE A 94 -0.29 -10.67 4.17
N ASN A 95 0.61 -11.65 4.07
CA ASN A 95 1.84 -11.56 3.30
C ASN A 95 1.59 -11.76 1.81
N ARG A 96 0.84 -10.82 1.23
CA ARG A 96 0.33 -10.90 -0.15
C ARG A 96 1.46 -11.11 -1.15
N GLY A 97 2.62 -10.48 -0.94
CA GLY A 97 3.77 -10.59 -1.82
C GLY A 97 4.54 -11.91 -1.77
N HIS A 98 4.10 -12.90 -0.96
CA HIS A 98 4.82 -14.17 -0.76
C HIS A 98 6.28 -13.96 -0.29
N PHE A 99 6.55 -12.89 0.47
CA PHE A 99 7.88 -12.63 0.97
C PHE A 99 8.29 -13.73 1.95
N SER A 100 9.47 -14.33 1.78
CA SER A 100 9.95 -15.36 2.69
C SER A 100 11.43 -15.16 2.96
N ASP A 101 11.74 -14.94 4.23
CA ASP A 101 13.10 -14.69 4.69
C ASP A 101 13.27 -15.15 6.14
N ALA A 102 14.20 -16.09 6.34
CA ALA A 102 14.43 -16.71 7.63
C ALA A 102 14.98 -15.73 8.68
N GLN A 103 15.73 -14.70 8.25
CA GLN A 103 16.24 -13.68 9.15
C GLN A 103 15.08 -12.81 9.66
N LEU A 104 14.18 -12.38 8.79
CA LEU A 104 13.00 -11.63 9.19
C LEU A 104 12.10 -12.46 10.11
N ASP A 105 11.84 -13.73 9.79
CA ASP A 105 11.02 -14.61 10.63
C ASP A 105 11.58 -14.71 12.05
N HIS A 106 12.90 -14.81 12.20
CA HIS A 106 13.57 -14.83 13.51
C HIS A 106 13.42 -13.51 14.27
N LEU A 107 13.51 -12.36 13.60
CA LEU A 107 13.31 -11.04 14.21
C LEU A 107 11.86 -10.86 14.67
N LEU A 108 10.90 -11.28 13.85
CA LEU A 108 9.46 -11.24 14.15
C LEU A 108 9.12 -12.14 15.34
N ALA A 109 9.66 -13.36 15.39
CA ALA A 109 9.44 -14.31 16.48
C ALA A 109 9.96 -13.78 17.84
N LYS A 110 11.05 -13.00 17.82
CA LYS A 110 11.60 -12.33 19.00
C LYS A 110 10.90 -11.02 19.35
N GLN A 111 9.97 -10.56 18.51
CA GLN A 111 9.33 -9.24 18.64
C GLN A 111 10.35 -8.08 18.67
N ASP A 112 11.49 -8.23 17.99
CA ASP A 112 12.45 -7.13 17.82
C ASP A 112 11.96 -6.22 16.69
N TRP A 113 10.94 -5.41 17.00
CA TRP A 113 10.24 -4.59 16.02
C TRP A 113 11.14 -3.54 15.35
N LYS A 114 12.15 -3.03 16.07
CA LYS A 114 13.09 -2.05 15.52
C LYS A 114 13.99 -2.71 14.49
N ALA A 115 14.55 -3.89 14.79
CA ALA A 115 15.35 -4.61 13.82
C ALA A 115 14.50 -5.11 12.64
N ALA A 116 13.30 -5.66 12.91
CA ALA A 116 12.41 -6.17 11.89
C ALA A 116 11.98 -5.09 10.88
N THR A 117 11.54 -3.92 11.36
CA THR A 117 11.13 -2.81 10.47
C THR A 117 12.28 -2.25 9.65
N ASN A 118 13.47 -2.09 10.25
CA ASN A 118 14.67 -1.71 9.50
C ASN A 118 15.03 -2.73 8.42
N TYR A 119 14.92 -4.03 8.74
CA TYR A 119 15.20 -5.09 7.79
C TYR A 119 14.17 -5.13 6.66
N ILE A 120 12.87 -5.01 6.97
CA ILE A 120 11.80 -4.89 5.97
C ILE A 120 12.07 -3.71 5.02
N HIS A 121 12.48 -2.56 5.55
CA HIS A 121 12.80 -1.39 4.72
C HIS A 121 14.01 -1.60 3.81
N GLN A 122 14.97 -2.43 4.23
CA GLN A 122 16.14 -2.78 3.41
C GLN A 122 15.80 -3.80 2.32
N GLN A 123 14.94 -4.77 2.62
CA GLN A 123 14.54 -5.82 1.68
C GLN A 123 13.52 -5.35 0.64
N LEU A 124 12.79 -4.26 0.92
CA LEU A 124 11.77 -3.68 0.03
C LEU A 124 10.74 -4.73 -0.48
N PRO A 125 10.12 -5.55 0.40
CA PRO A 125 9.09 -6.50 -0.02
C PRO A 125 7.88 -5.81 -0.66
N TYR A 126 7.69 -4.53 -0.35
CA TYR A 126 6.86 -3.60 -1.09
C TYR A 126 7.68 -2.38 -1.50
N LEU A 127 7.27 -1.75 -2.61
CA LEU A 127 7.80 -0.47 -3.06
C LEU A 127 6.84 0.65 -2.63
N PRO A 128 7.10 1.36 -1.52
CA PRO A 128 6.28 2.50 -1.12
C PRO A 128 6.40 3.62 -2.15
N LEU A 129 5.27 4.15 -2.60
CA LEU A 129 5.24 5.18 -3.64
C LEU A 129 5.08 6.59 -3.06
N TRP A 130 4.09 6.80 -2.18
CA TRP A 130 3.87 8.05 -1.45
C TRP A 130 3.00 7.80 -0.20
N TYR A 131 2.88 8.82 0.67
CA TYR A 131 1.90 8.86 1.75
C TYR A 131 0.74 9.77 1.34
N GLU A 132 -0.50 9.29 1.46
CA GLU A 132 -1.69 10.08 1.11
C GLU A 132 -1.91 11.20 2.15
N GLY A 133 -2.02 12.44 1.67
CA GLY A 133 -2.39 13.58 2.52
C GLY A 133 -3.85 13.51 2.94
N GLN A 134 -4.12 13.78 4.22
CA GLN A 134 -5.47 13.85 4.76
C GLN A 134 -5.95 15.30 4.73
N PHE A 135 -7.10 15.54 4.10
CA PHE A 135 -7.71 16.87 4.01
C PHE A 135 -9.15 16.80 4.50
N ALA A 136 -9.60 17.84 5.19
CA ALA A 136 -11.00 17.98 5.56
C ALA A 136 -11.54 19.34 5.13
N ALA A 137 -12.69 19.31 4.49
CA ALA A 137 -13.48 20.49 4.17
C ALA A 137 -14.69 20.49 5.10
N THR A 138 -14.78 21.46 5.99
CA THR A 138 -15.88 21.61 6.94
C THR A 138 -16.59 22.93 6.72
N ARG A 139 -17.85 23.02 7.13
CA ARG A 139 -18.53 24.32 7.19
C ARG A 139 -17.87 25.19 8.26
N SER A 140 -17.95 26.51 8.09
CA SER A 140 -17.36 27.47 9.03
C SER A 140 -17.93 27.38 10.45
N ASP A 141 -19.13 26.81 10.62
CA ASP A 141 -19.76 26.57 11.91
C ASP A 141 -19.40 25.21 12.51
N ILE A 142 -18.53 24.41 11.90
CA ILE A 142 -18.06 23.13 12.46
C ILE A 142 -16.69 23.32 13.11
N SER A 143 -16.53 22.85 14.34
CA SER A 143 -15.28 22.92 15.10
C SER A 143 -14.93 21.58 15.77
N GLN A 144 -13.71 21.49 16.30
CA GLN A 144 -13.16 20.33 17.02
C GLN A 144 -12.83 19.11 16.16
N TYR A 145 -12.97 19.20 14.84
CA TYR A 145 -12.45 18.19 13.92
C TYR A 145 -11.08 18.58 13.35
N ALA A 146 -10.08 17.71 13.46
CA ALA A 146 -8.81 17.82 12.77
C ALA A 146 -8.41 16.49 12.11
N PRO A 147 -7.99 16.49 10.82
CA PRO A 147 -7.42 15.30 10.20
C PRO A 147 -6.21 14.78 10.99
N LYS A 148 -6.19 13.47 11.27
CA LYS A 148 -5.06 12.81 11.94
C LYS A 148 -4.13 12.13 10.94
N ALA A 149 -2.85 12.03 11.31
CA ALA A 149 -1.82 11.44 10.45
C ALA A 149 -2.02 9.93 10.18
N ASP A 150 -2.67 9.23 11.10
CA ASP A 150 -3.04 7.81 10.97
C ASP A 150 -4.39 7.60 10.25
N GLY A 151 -5.07 8.69 9.86
CA GLY A 151 -6.37 8.66 9.19
C GLY A 151 -7.55 8.31 10.09
N ASN A 152 -7.38 8.28 11.42
CA ASN A 152 -8.48 7.94 12.32
C ASN A 152 -9.59 9.02 12.34
N TRP A 153 -10.78 8.62 12.80
CA TRP A 153 -11.99 9.46 12.80
C TRP A 153 -12.45 9.83 14.22
N ASP A 154 -11.58 9.75 15.22
CA ASP A 154 -11.96 9.88 16.64
C ASP A 154 -12.57 11.26 16.95
N ASP A 155 -12.08 12.31 16.28
CA ASP A 155 -12.61 13.67 16.43
C ASP A 155 -14.07 13.82 15.94
N LEU A 156 -14.62 12.86 15.17
CA LEU A 156 -16.06 12.86 14.84
C LEU A 156 -16.94 12.67 16.07
N ALA A 157 -16.42 12.05 17.13
CA ALA A 157 -17.15 11.89 18.39
C ALA A 157 -17.27 13.20 19.18
N THR A 158 -16.39 14.17 18.92
CA THR A 158 -16.31 15.45 19.64
C THR A 158 -16.65 16.65 18.77
N VAL A 159 -17.01 16.45 17.49
CA VAL A 159 -17.34 17.53 16.57
C VAL A 159 -18.55 18.34 17.07
N VAL A 160 -18.45 19.67 17.05
CA VAL A 160 -19.54 20.56 17.50
C VAL A 160 -19.84 21.67 16.50
N HIS A 161 -21.10 22.10 16.48
CA HIS A 161 -21.50 23.34 15.82
C HIS A 161 -21.14 24.54 16.71
N THR A 162 -20.38 25.48 16.17
CA THR A 162 -20.19 26.81 16.77
C THR A 162 -21.41 27.67 16.44
N THR A 163 -22.33 27.80 17.40
CA THR A 163 -23.38 28.83 17.32
C THR A 163 -22.72 30.20 17.35
N SER A 164 -22.72 30.89 16.20
CA SER A 164 -22.40 32.32 16.17
C SER A 164 -23.54 33.06 16.87
N THR A 165 -23.32 33.47 18.11
CA THR A 165 -24.18 34.46 18.77
C THR A 165 -24.01 35.75 17.97
N LYS A 166 -24.93 36.01 17.03
CA LYS A 166 -25.09 37.34 16.45
C LYS A 166 -25.53 38.25 17.60
N VAL A 167 -24.58 38.98 18.18
CA VAL A 167 -24.88 40.12 19.04
C VAL A 167 -25.45 41.19 18.10
N HIS A 168 -26.76 41.42 18.22
CA HIS A 168 -27.47 42.52 17.59
C HIS A 168 -27.19 43.84 18.30
#